data_AF-A0A971A522-F1
#
_entry.id   AF-A0A971A522-F1
#
_cell.length_a   1.000
_cell.length_b   1.000
_cell.length_c   1.000
_cell.angle_alpha   90.00
_cell.angle_beta   90.00
_cell.angle_gamma   90.00
#
_symmetry.space_group_name_H-M   'P 1'
#
loop_
_entity.id
_entity.type
_entity.pdbx_description
1 polymer ?
#
loop_
_entity_poly.entity_id
_entity_poly.type
_entity_poly.pdbx_seq_one_letter_code
_entity_poly.pdbx_strand_id
1 'polypeptide(L)'
;MTLFNTADAWWGEGDEKVYVDGEAFPSHFGTGTEDYIGYAWCRPEIFDHFLIAQPDGSGNFHPGMSVNIRHRMLDAIPFTSQIKFDMELWHWATTRMNYALVSYWYMKPGGKCLVEPNPASAKEPVALKRENMFPPVPDLAGVLQGEHLRVVSLSNGSWEIQNSSSWGWSNNQQLWWMDGVTNGQLKAEFEIAKAGVYTITGNFTKAIDYGNFKLMINDQPAPIHFKGYHSGKPVSVTTELVNLGQFQLQEGINTLQVTITGKQPAAKPRFMVGIDYLKIRND
;
A
#
# COMPACT_ATOMS: atom_id res chain seq x y z
N MET A 1 3.68 -19.35 0.94
CA MET A 1 4.12 -17.95 0.84
C MET A 1 2.91 -17.07 1.02
N THR A 2 3.01 -16.08 1.89
CA THR A 2 1.95 -15.11 2.16
C THR A 2 2.57 -13.73 2.09
N LEU A 3 1.94 -12.78 1.42
CA LEU A 3 2.46 -11.42 1.31
C LEU A 3 1.35 -10.39 1.16
N PHE A 4 1.66 -9.17 1.57
CA PHE A 4 0.83 -7.99 1.35
C PHE A 4 1.56 -7.04 0.40
N ASN A 5 1.02 -6.91 -0.81
CA ASN A 5 1.44 -5.94 -1.81
C ASN A 5 0.86 -4.56 -1.46
N THR A 6 1.62 -3.50 -1.73
CA THR A 6 1.21 -2.12 -1.45
C THR A 6 1.23 -1.21 -2.68
N ALA A 7 1.42 -1.78 -3.87
CA ALA A 7 1.46 -1.08 -5.14
C ALA A 7 0.57 -1.75 -6.21
N ASP A 8 0.11 -0.95 -7.18
CA ASP A 8 -0.63 -1.42 -8.36
C ASP A 8 0.30 -1.98 -9.45
N ALA A 9 1.12 -2.97 -9.09
CA ALA A 9 2.03 -3.64 -10.01
C ALA A 9 2.35 -5.05 -9.51
N TRP A 10 2.86 -5.90 -10.41
CA TRP A 10 3.17 -7.29 -10.10
C TRP A 10 4.44 -7.45 -9.26
N TRP A 11 4.36 -8.32 -8.26
CA TRP A 11 5.35 -8.51 -7.20
C TRP A 11 6.25 -9.74 -7.36
N GLY A 12 5.89 -10.66 -8.25
CA GLY A 12 6.39 -12.04 -8.23
C GLY A 12 7.16 -12.44 -9.47
N GLU A 13 7.84 -11.52 -10.15
CA GLU A 13 8.69 -11.87 -11.29
C GLU A 13 10.00 -12.58 -10.88
N GLY A 14 10.27 -12.68 -9.57
CA GLY A 14 11.52 -13.23 -9.09
C GLY A 14 11.61 -14.74 -9.32
N ASP A 15 12.77 -15.19 -9.80
CA ASP A 15 13.07 -16.59 -10.09
C ASP A 15 13.41 -17.37 -8.80
N GLU A 16 13.03 -18.65 -8.76
CA GLU A 16 13.68 -19.60 -7.87
C GLU A 16 15.05 -20.02 -8.42
N LYS A 17 16.02 -20.18 -7.52
CA LYS A 17 17.36 -20.68 -7.82
C LYS A 17 17.71 -21.75 -6.81
N VAL A 18 17.77 -23.00 -7.26
CA VAL A 18 18.08 -24.15 -6.38
C VAL A 18 19.44 -24.72 -6.73
N TYR A 19 20.30 -24.75 -5.71
CA TYR A 19 21.65 -25.29 -5.77
C TYR A 19 21.67 -26.63 -5.05
N VAL A 20 22.12 -27.67 -5.74
CA VAL A 20 22.24 -29.03 -5.21
C VAL A 20 23.71 -29.42 -5.07
N ASP A 21 24.05 -29.99 -3.92
CA ASP A 21 25.35 -30.59 -3.61
C ASP A 21 26.58 -29.69 -3.86
N GLY A 22 26.42 -28.38 -3.62
CA GLY A 22 27.51 -27.40 -3.65
C GLY A 22 27.87 -26.89 -5.05
N GLU A 23 26.99 -27.04 -6.03
CA GLU A 23 27.21 -26.52 -7.38
C GLU A 23 27.41 -25.00 -7.43
N ALA A 24 28.24 -24.55 -8.39
CA ALA A 24 28.58 -23.13 -8.55
C ALA A 24 27.50 -22.32 -9.31
N PHE A 25 26.63 -23.00 -10.05
CA PHE A 25 25.50 -22.41 -10.78
C PHE A 25 24.27 -23.30 -10.53
N PRO A 26 23.07 -22.73 -10.29
CA PRO A 26 21.93 -23.54 -9.90
C PRO A 26 21.46 -24.41 -11.07
N SER A 27 21.30 -25.70 -10.82
CA SER A 27 20.77 -26.67 -11.77
C SER A 27 19.26 -26.52 -12.00
N HIS A 28 18.56 -25.89 -11.05
CA HIS A 28 17.17 -25.47 -11.21
C HIS A 28 17.13 -23.94 -11.19
N PHE A 29 16.70 -23.37 -12.30
CA PHE A 29 16.62 -21.93 -12.51
C PHE A 29 15.24 -21.62 -13.08
N GLY A 30 14.48 -20.80 -12.36
CA GLY A 30 13.10 -20.43 -12.68
C GLY A 30 12.93 -19.32 -13.70
N THR A 31 11.69 -18.86 -13.83
CA THR A 31 11.31 -17.74 -14.70
C THR A 31 10.36 -16.73 -14.05
N GLY A 32 9.97 -16.99 -12.79
CA GLY A 32 9.01 -16.20 -12.05
C GLY A 32 8.43 -16.98 -10.88
N THR A 33 7.96 -16.27 -9.88
CA THR A 33 7.38 -16.89 -8.69
C THR A 33 6.04 -17.53 -9.02
N GLU A 34 5.23 -16.94 -9.90
CA GLU A 34 3.99 -17.57 -10.37
C GLU A 34 4.26 -18.86 -11.14
N ASP A 35 5.30 -18.85 -11.97
CA ASP A 35 5.71 -20.00 -12.78
C ASP A 35 6.17 -21.15 -11.88
N TYR A 36 6.92 -20.81 -10.82
CA TYR A 36 7.24 -21.76 -9.77
C TYR A 36 5.98 -22.25 -9.06
N ILE A 37 4.99 -21.43 -8.75
CA ILE A 37 3.79 -21.92 -8.05
C ILE A 37 2.88 -22.74 -8.98
N GLY A 38 3.00 -22.60 -10.30
CA GLY A 38 2.26 -23.38 -11.29
C GLY A 38 1.09 -22.64 -11.93
N TYR A 39 1.16 -21.30 -11.96
CA TYR A 39 0.28 -20.45 -12.77
C TYR A 39 1.12 -19.47 -13.58
N ALA A 40 0.49 -18.59 -14.37
CA ALA A 40 1.19 -17.68 -15.27
C ALA A 40 0.47 -16.33 -15.35
N TRP A 41 1.12 -15.34 -15.96
CA TRP A 41 0.54 -14.02 -16.27
C TRP A 41 -0.01 -13.28 -15.04
N CYS A 42 0.65 -13.47 -13.89
CA CYS A 42 0.32 -12.79 -12.63
C CYS A 42 -1.16 -12.95 -12.22
N ARG A 43 -1.82 -14.00 -12.73
CA ARG A 43 -3.28 -14.16 -12.70
C ARG A 43 -3.81 -14.17 -11.26
N PRO A 44 -4.77 -13.29 -10.90
CA PRO A 44 -5.23 -13.14 -9.51
C PRO A 44 -6.28 -14.18 -9.11
N GLU A 45 -6.72 -15.02 -10.04
CA GLU A 45 -7.80 -15.97 -9.78
C GLU A 45 -7.41 -16.99 -8.70
N ILE A 46 -8.36 -17.25 -7.82
CA ILE A 46 -8.22 -18.30 -6.82
C ILE A 46 -8.23 -19.64 -7.55
N PHE A 47 -7.27 -20.48 -7.21
CA PHE A 47 -7.27 -21.89 -7.61
C PHE A 47 -6.83 -22.76 -6.44
N ASP A 48 -7.36 -23.98 -6.43
CA ASP A 48 -7.12 -24.96 -5.39
C ASP A 48 -6.75 -26.30 -6.02
N HIS A 49 -5.58 -26.82 -5.63
CA HIS A 49 -5.11 -28.15 -5.96
C HIS A 49 -4.17 -28.62 -4.84
N PHE A 50 -4.20 -29.92 -4.52
CA PHE A 50 -3.48 -30.45 -3.34
C PHE A 50 -1.95 -30.24 -3.37
N LEU A 51 -1.37 -29.98 -4.54
CA LEU A 51 0.06 -29.65 -4.69
C LEU A 51 0.33 -28.17 -4.91
N ILE A 52 -0.59 -27.42 -5.48
CA ILE A 52 -0.39 -26.02 -5.86
C ILE A 52 -1.68 -25.25 -5.64
N ALA A 53 -1.64 -24.08 -5.02
CA ALA A 53 -2.84 -23.28 -4.81
C ALA A 53 -2.52 -21.80 -4.70
N GLN A 54 -3.49 -20.98 -5.09
CA GLN A 54 -3.54 -19.55 -4.76
C GLN A 54 -4.86 -19.28 -4.02
N PRO A 55 -4.91 -19.42 -2.69
CA PRO A 55 -6.13 -19.12 -1.94
C PRO A 55 -6.53 -17.64 -1.96
N ASP A 56 -5.58 -16.74 -2.21
CA ASP A 56 -5.80 -15.30 -2.37
C ASP A 56 -4.81 -14.76 -3.41
N GLY A 57 -5.32 -14.08 -4.44
CA GLY A 57 -4.52 -13.40 -5.46
C GLY A 57 -4.86 -11.92 -5.58
N SER A 58 -5.59 -11.36 -4.60
CA SER A 58 -6.04 -9.96 -4.61
C SER A 58 -4.87 -8.96 -4.69
N GLY A 59 -3.71 -9.36 -4.15
CA GLY A 59 -2.47 -8.61 -4.14
C GLY A 59 -1.62 -8.70 -5.41
N ASN A 60 -2.03 -9.45 -6.44
CA ASN A 60 -1.16 -9.69 -7.59
C ASN A 60 -0.88 -8.41 -8.40
N PHE A 61 -1.90 -7.61 -8.72
CA PHE A 61 -1.71 -6.34 -9.45
C PHE A 61 -2.19 -5.11 -8.69
N HIS A 62 -2.62 -5.29 -7.45
CA HIS A 62 -3.21 -4.23 -6.64
C HIS A 62 -2.71 -4.34 -5.19
N PRO A 63 -2.79 -3.27 -4.40
CA PRO A 63 -2.59 -3.37 -2.96
C PRO A 63 -3.53 -4.42 -2.36
N GLY A 64 -2.98 -5.44 -1.71
CA GLY A 64 -3.76 -6.59 -1.28
C GLY A 64 -2.91 -7.77 -0.87
N MET A 65 -3.59 -8.87 -0.54
CA MET A 65 -2.96 -10.10 -0.07
C MET A 65 -2.72 -11.05 -1.24
N SER A 66 -1.57 -11.71 -1.27
CA SER A 66 -1.36 -12.90 -2.11
C SER A 66 -0.89 -14.05 -1.24
N VAL A 67 -1.57 -15.19 -1.38
CA VAL A 67 -1.24 -16.46 -0.71
C VAL A 67 -1.00 -17.49 -1.79
N ASN A 68 0.20 -18.07 -1.77
CA ASN A 68 0.63 -19.08 -2.72
C ASN A 68 1.16 -20.32 -1.97
N ILE A 69 0.77 -21.49 -2.44
CA ILE A 69 1.12 -22.79 -1.87
C ILE A 69 1.73 -23.64 -2.97
N ARG A 70 2.87 -24.27 -2.69
CA ARG A 70 3.43 -25.36 -3.51
C ARG A 70 3.98 -26.46 -2.60
N HIS A 71 3.57 -27.68 -2.85
CA HIS A 71 4.06 -28.91 -2.22
C HIS A 71 4.77 -29.76 -3.26
N ARG A 72 6.03 -30.12 -2.98
CA ARG A 72 6.85 -30.95 -3.89
C ARG A 72 6.80 -32.43 -3.55
N MET A 73 5.61 -33.01 -3.49
CA MET A 73 5.44 -34.43 -3.12
C MET A 73 5.79 -35.39 -4.27
N LEU A 74 5.54 -34.99 -5.51
CA LEU A 74 5.77 -35.83 -6.71
C LEU A 74 7.02 -35.43 -7.51
N ASP A 75 7.62 -34.29 -7.16
CA ASP A 75 8.73 -33.64 -7.86
C ASP A 75 9.81 -33.17 -6.86
N ALA A 76 10.16 -34.05 -5.91
CA ALA A 76 11.19 -33.76 -4.93
C ALA A 76 12.55 -33.42 -5.57
N ILE A 77 13.31 -32.53 -4.94
CA ILE A 77 14.69 -32.19 -5.33
C ILE A 77 15.62 -32.97 -4.39
N PRO A 78 16.15 -34.13 -4.80
CA PRO A 78 17.05 -34.91 -3.96
C PRO A 78 18.41 -34.22 -3.84
N PHE A 79 19.08 -34.42 -2.71
CA PHE A 79 20.43 -33.95 -2.45
C PHE A 79 21.19 -34.95 -1.57
N THR A 80 22.51 -34.97 -1.67
CA THR A 80 23.40 -35.84 -0.90
C THR A 80 24.10 -35.09 0.23
N SER A 81 24.61 -33.89 -0.04
CA SER A 81 25.42 -33.09 0.88
C SER A 81 24.74 -31.78 1.28
N GLN A 82 24.10 -31.08 0.33
CA GLN A 82 23.52 -29.76 0.57
C GLN A 82 22.40 -29.45 -0.42
N ILE A 83 21.38 -28.74 0.05
CA ILE A 83 20.43 -28.02 -0.79
C ILE A 83 20.37 -26.57 -0.33
N LYS A 84 20.43 -25.63 -1.28
CA LYS A 84 20.16 -24.21 -1.06
C LYS A 84 19.05 -23.80 -2.01
N PHE A 85 17.93 -23.35 -1.45
CA PHE A 85 16.79 -22.85 -2.21
C PHE A 85 16.70 -21.35 -1.98
N ASP A 86 16.95 -20.57 -3.03
CA ASP A 86 16.73 -19.14 -3.04
C ASP A 86 15.47 -18.83 -3.86
N MET A 87 14.67 -17.88 -3.40
CA MET A 87 13.56 -17.30 -4.16
C MET A 87 13.82 -15.80 -4.25
N GLU A 88 13.91 -15.26 -5.46
CA GLU A 88 14.05 -13.82 -5.63
C GLU A 88 12.73 -13.12 -5.29
N LEU A 89 12.83 -12.01 -4.58
CA LEU A 89 11.72 -11.09 -4.42
C LEU A 89 11.93 -9.94 -5.40
N TRP A 90 11.31 -10.03 -6.57
CA TRP A 90 11.42 -9.01 -7.62
C TRP A 90 10.06 -8.45 -8.02
N HIS A 91 9.91 -7.14 -7.83
CA HIS A 91 8.68 -6.39 -8.05
C HIS A 91 8.88 -5.34 -9.14
N TRP A 92 7.88 -5.18 -10.00
CA TRP A 92 7.84 -4.13 -11.04
C TRP A 92 7.81 -2.69 -10.53
N ALA A 93 7.52 -2.46 -9.25
CA ALA A 93 7.44 -1.14 -8.65
C ALA A 93 8.42 -1.00 -7.49
N THR A 94 8.94 0.21 -7.30
CA THR A 94 9.58 0.57 -6.03
C THR A 94 8.52 0.66 -4.97
N THR A 95 8.46 -0.34 -4.08
CA THR A 95 7.43 -0.41 -3.04
C THR A 95 7.94 -1.13 -1.81
N ARG A 96 7.15 -1.08 -0.73
CA ARG A 96 7.37 -1.89 0.47
C ARG A 96 6.34 -3.00 0.50
N MET A 97 6.77 -4.22 0.77
CA MET A 97 5.88 -5.36 0.98
C MET A 97 6.06 -5.91 2.40
N ASN A 98 5.02 -6.58 2.89
CA ASN A 98 5.17 -7.52 3.99
C ASN A 98 5.10 -8.93 3.40
N TYR A 99 5.97 -9.84 3.83
CA TYR A 99 5.93 -11.22 3.36
C TYR A 99 6.32 -12.17 4.49
N ALA A 100 5.72 -13.34 4.49
CA ALA A 100 5.98 -14.44 5.39
C ALA A 100 6.08 -15.74 4.58
N LEU A 101 7.21 -16.42 4.76
CA LEU A 101 7.54 -17.64 4.03
C LEU A 101 7.61 -18.80 5.00
N VAL A 102 7.06 -19.93 4.58
CA VAL A 102 7.18 -21.20 5.29
C VAL A 102 7.64 -22.24 4.29
N SER A 103 8.73 -22.91 4.62
CA SER A 103 9.32 -23.99 3.83
C SER A 103 9.38 -25.26 4.68
N TYR A 104 9.05 -26.39 4.07
CA TYR A 104 9.14 -27.71 4.69
C TYR A 104 10.14 -28.54 3.92
N TRP A 105 11.00 -29.27 4.62
CA TRP A 105 11.97 -30.17 4.02
C TRP A 105 12.22 -31.38 4.91
N TYR A 106 12.75 -32.43 4.31
CA TYR A 106 13.20 -33.63 5.02
C TYR A 106 14.71 -33.81 4.78
N MET A 107 15.42 -34.25 5.81
CA MET A 107 16.83 -34.60 5.73
C MET A 107 17.09 -35.88 6.52
N LYS A 108 18.13 -36.63 6.14
CA LYS A 108 18.57 -37.80 6.91
C LYS A 108 19.05 -37.37 8.31
N PRO A 109 18.95 -38.24 9.33
CA PRO A 109 19.48 -37.96 10.66
C PRO A 109 20.95 -37.52 10.63
N GLY A 110 21.30 -36.54 11.45
CA GLY A 110 22.65 -35.96 11.52
C GLY A 110 22.89 -34.77 10.58
N GLY A 111 21.96 -34.46 9.68
CA GLY A 111 21.99 -33.22 8.91
C GLY A 111 21.76 -31.98 9.80
N LYS A 112 22.14 -30.81 9.27
CA LYS A 112 22.00 -29.51 9.96
C LYS A 112 21.33 -28.51 9.02
N CYS A 113 20.42 -27.69 9.55
CA CYS A 113 19.98 -26.48 8.87
C CYS A 113 21.09 -25.44 9.00
N LEU A 114 21.46 -24.78 7.89
CA LEU A 114 22.46 -23.72 7.89
C LEU A 114 21.87 -22.34 8.24
N VAL A 115 20.55 -22.28 8.43
CA VAL A 115 19.84 -21.10 8.91
C VAL A 115 19.55 -21.30 10.39
N GLU A 116 20.03 -20.38 11.22
CA GLU A 116 19.77 -20.41 12.65
C GLU A 116 18.27 -20.19 12.94
N PRO A 117 17.68 -20.91 13.92
CA PRO A 117 16.29 -20.71 14.29
C PRO A 117 16.03 -19.26 14.74
N ASN A 118 14.96 -18.65 14.25
CA ASN A 118 14.47 -17.36 14.73
C ASN A 118 12.98 -17.43 15.14
N PRO A 119 12.66 -18.00 16.32
CA PRO A 119 11.28 -18.13 16.79
C PRO A 119 10.59 -16.80 17.09
N ALA A 120 11.36 -15.72 17.32
CA ALA A 120 10.80 -14.39 17.56
C ALA A 120 10.19 -13.82 16.28
N SER A 121 10.96 -13.82 15.18
CA SER A 121 10.47 -13.37 13.87
C SER A 121 9.33 -14.24 13.37
N ALA A 122 9.36 -15.55 13.60
CA ALA A 122 8.27 -16.46 13.23
C ALA A 122 6.92 -16.17 13.93
N LYS A 123 6.92 -15.36 15.00
CA LYS A 123 5.70 -14.92 15.72
C LYS A 123 5.21 -13.55 15.31
N GLU A 124 5.96 -12.83 14.48
CA GLU A 124 5.54 -11.51 14.01
C GLU A 124 4.25 -11.63 13.18
N PRO A 125 3.32 -10.68 13.35
CA PRO A 125 2.07 -10.71 12.59
C PRO A 125 2.35 -10.43 11.11
N VAL A 126 1.63 -11.13 10.25
CA VAL A 126 1.53 -10.80 8.82
C VAL A 126 0.64 -9.57 8.69
N ALA A 127 1.06 -8.60 7.88
CA ALA A 127 0.22 -7.47 7.55
C ALA A 127 -0.97 -7.95 6.71
N LEU A 128 -2.18 -7.74 7.20
CA LEU A 128 -3.41 -8.09 6.48
C LEU A 128 -4.04 -6.88 5.80
N LYS A 129 -3.58 -5.68 6.16
CA LYS A 129 -4.04 -4.41 5.63
C LYS A 129 -2.88 -3.42 5.53
N ARG A 130 -3.04 -2.40 4.67
CA ARG A 130 -2.02 -1.36 4.44
C ARG A 130 -1.65 -0.64 5.73
N GLU A 131 -2.61 -0.36 6.60
CA GLU A 131 -2.37 0.35 7.86
C GLU A 131 -1.50 -0.42 8.87
N ASN A 132 -1.33 -1.74 8.70
CA ASN A 132 -0.36 -2.49 9.52
C ASN A 132 1.09 -2.15 9.15
N MET A 133 1.32 -1.67 7.93
CA MET A 133 2.64 -1.25 7.43
C MET A 133 2.81 0.26 7.48
N PHE A 134 1.72 0.99 7.29
CA PHE A 134 1.65 2.45 7.20
C PHE A 134 0.55 2.97 8.13
N PRO A 135 0.79 3.01 9.44
CA PRO A 135 -0.21 3.49 10.39
C PRO A 135 -0.59 4.95 10.09
N PRO A 136 -1.85 5.36 10.29
CA PRO A 136 -2.35 6.69 9.95
C PRO A 136 -1.96 7.72 11.02
N VAL A 137 -0.68 7.74 11.40
CA VAL A 137 -0.11 8.60 12.44
C VAL A 137 0.83 9.66 11.84
N PRO A 138 0.86 10.89 12.38
CA PRO A 138 1.88 11.85 12.01
C PRO A 138 3.28 11.35 12.38
N ASP A 139 4.27 11.68 11.56
CA ASP A 139 5.68 11.45 11.87
C ASP A 139 6.20 12.37 12.98
N LEU A 140 7.49 12.26 13.31
CA LEU A 140 8.13 13.09 14.33
C LEU A 140 8.14 14.59 14.00
N ALA A 141 7.95 14.97 12.74
CA ALA A 141 7.82 16.35 12.28
C ALA A 141 6.35 16.82 12.22
N GLY A 142 5.41 15.98 12.67
CA GLY A 142 3.97 16.21 12.64
C GLY A 142 3.37 16.11 11.25
N VAL A 143 4.02 15.45 10.29
CA VAL A 143 3.51 15.24 8.93
C VAL A 143 2.82 13.88 8.86
N LEU A 144 1.54 13.89 8.52
CA LEU A 144 0.76 12.71 8.16
C LEU A 144 0.54 12.71 6.66
N GLN A 145 1.11 11.72 5.98
CA GLN A 145 0.97 11.57 4.54
C GLN A 145 -0.47 11.21 4.16
N GLY A 146 -0.94 11.77 3.05
CA GLY A 146 -2.30 11.53 2.54
C GLY A 146 -2.52 10.06 2.25
N GLU A 147 -1.52 9.38 1.68
CA GLU A 147 -1.54 7.95 1.38
C GLU A 147 -1.51 7.02 2.60
N HIS A 148 -1.38 7.59 3.81
CA HIS A 148 -1.49 6.87 5.07
C HIS A 148 -2.83 7.09 5.77
N LEU A 149 -3.68 8.02 5.31
CA LEU A 149 -5.02 8.21 5.86
C LEU A 149 -5.87 6.94 5.67
N ARG A 150 -6.54 6.48 6.73
CA ARG A 150 -7.42 5.32 6.67
C ARG A 150 -8.80 5.75 6.17
N VAL A 151 -9.11 5.56 4.89
CA VAL A 151 -10.45 5.82 4.36
C VAL A 151 -11.45 4.81 4.96
N VAL A 152 -12.47 5.31 5.66
CA VAL A 152 -13.50 4.49 6.33
C VAL A 152 -14.85 4.58 5.67
N SER A 153 -15.12 5.62 4.88
CA SER A 153 -16.31 5.68 4.05
C SER A 153 -16.12 6.57 2.82
N LEU A 154 -16.82 6.19 1.74
CA LEU A 154 -16.91 6.95 0.50
C LEU A 154 -18.35 6.89 0.00
N SER A 155 -18.96 8.04 -0.28
CA SER A 155 -20.36 8.07 -0.74
C SER A 155 -20.52 7.84 -2.25
N ASN A 156 -19.53 8.20 -3.07
CA ASN A 156 -19.58 8.09 -4.52
C ASN A 156 -18.17 8.06 -5.13
N GLY A 157 -18.02 7.40 -6.27
CA GLY A 157 -16.77 7.29 -7.01
C GLY A 157 -15.86 6.21 -6.43
N SER A 158 -14.56 6.36 -6.63
CA SER A 158 -13.54 5.46 -6.10
C SER A 158 -12.38 6.26 -5.51
N TRP A 159 -11.56 5.61 -4.70
CA TRP A 159 -10.32 6.19 -4.20
C TRP A 159 -9.16 5.21 -4.38
N GLU A 160 -7.97 5.75 -4.55
CA GLU A 160 -6.73 4.97 -4.61
C GLU A 160 -5.55 5.80 -4.08
N ILE A 161 -4.41 5.15 -3.92
CA ILE A 161 -3.14 5.83 -3.69
C ILE A 161 -2.48 6.07 -5.04
N GLN A 162 -2.44 7.33 -5.46
CA GLN A 162 -1.81 7.68 -6.73
C GLN A 162 -0.31 7.95 -6.51
N ASN A 163 0.55 7.41 -7.37
CA ASN A 163 1.98 7.65 -7.35
C ASN A 163 2.44 8.40 -8.62
N SER A 164 3.28 9.43 -8.45
CA SER A 164 3.97 10.10 -9.56
C SER A 164 5.12 10.96 -9.05
N SER A 165 6.31 10.75 -9.61
CA SER A 165 7.50 11.58 -9.37
C SER A 165 7.46 12.94 -10.07
N SER A 166 6.44 13.20 -10.89
CA SER A 166 6.40 14.38 -11.77
C SER A 166 5.63 15.58 -11.19
N TRP A 167 4.88 15.38 -10.10
CA TRP A 167 3.91 16.38 -9.61
C TRP A 167 4.26 17.00 -8.26
N GLY A 168 5.43 16.65 -7.69
CA GLY A 168 5.99 17.34 -6.52
C GLY A 168 5.30 17.06 -5.19
N TRP A 169 4.53 15.97 -5.10
CA TRP A 169 3.95 15.52 -3.84
C TRP A 169 5.01 15.04 -2.87
N SER A 170 4.71 15.14 -1.57
CA SER A 170 5.47 14.42 -0.56
C SER A 170 5.40 12.92 -0.86
N ASN A 171 6.51 12.20 -0.68
CA ASN A 171 6.65 10.79 -1.07
C ASN A 171 6.31 10.44 -2.53
N ASN A 172 6.10 11.42 -3.41
CA ASN A 172 5.55 11.21 -4.75
C ASN A 172 4.16 10.55 -4.74
N GLN A 173 3.38 10.70 -3.66
CA GLN A 173 2.08 10.05 -3.50
C GLN A 173 0.99 11.01 -3.01
N GLN A 174 -0.27 10.64 -3.27
CA GLN A 174 -1.42 11.28 -2.64
C GLN A 174 -2.54 10.27 -2.40
N LEU A 175 -3.42 10.56 -1.46
CA LEU A 175 -4.76 9.97 -1.45
C LEU A 175 -5.60 10.65 -2.53
N TRP A 176 -6.04 9.89 -3.52
CA TRP A 176 -6.78 10.40 -4.67
C TRP A 176 -8.20 9.86 -4.69
N TRP A 177 -9.17 10.77 -4.63
CA TRP A 177 -10.59 10.46 -4.82
C TRP A 177 -11.02 10.89 -6.22
N MET A 178 -11.54 9.93 -6.97
CA MET A 178 -12.01 10.08 -8.35
C MET A 178 -13.52 10.03 -8.47
N ASP A 179 -14.03 10.73 -9.49
CA ASP A 179 -15.41 10.66 -9.95
C ASP A 179 -16.42 10.91 -8.82
N GLY A 180 -16.13 11.92 -8.00
CA GLY A 180 -17.02 12.40 -6.97
C GLY A 180 -18.24 13.13 -7.54
N VAL A 181 -19.13 13.57 -6.64
CA VAL A 181 -20.32 14.37 -6.98
C VAL A 181 -20.48 15.50 -5.97
N THR A 182 -21.21 16.55 -6.33
CA THR A 182 -21.62 17.59 -5.38
C THR A 182 -22.35 16.96 -4.19
N ASN A 183 -21.98 17.37 -2.98
CA ASN A 183 -22.39 16.79 -1.69
C ASN A 183 -21.89 15.37 -1.41
N GLY A 184 -21.10 14.78 -2.31
CA GLY A 184 -20.38 13.54 -2.03
C GLY A 184 -19.40 13.74 -0.89
N GLN A 185 -19.15 12.67 -0.13
CA GLN A 185 -18.30 12.67 1.05
C GLN A 185 -17.27 11.53 1.03
N LEU A 186 -16.06 11.85 1.47
CA LEU A 186 -15.03 10.89 1.86
C LEU A 186 -14.70 11.13 3.33
N LYS A 187 -14.75 10.08 4.15
CA LYS A 187 -14.31 10.12 5.55
C LYS A 187 -13.08 9.25 5.72
N ALA A 188 -12.04 9.83 6.30
CA ALA A 188 -10.82 9.15 6.66
C ALA A 188 -10.50 9.34 8.15
N GLU A 189 -9.70 8.42 8.68
CA GLU A 189 -9.27 8.40 10.07
C GLU A 189 -7.76 8.53 10.17
N PHE A 190 -7.34 9.15 11.26
CA PHE A 190 -5.95 9.29 11.67
C PHE A 190 -5.80 9.23 13.18
N GLU A 191 -4.61 8.90 13.67
CA GLU A 191 -4.36 8.68 15.07
C GLU A 191 -3.40 9.71 15.66
N ILE A 192 -3.69 10.16 16.88
CA ILE A 192 -2.87 11.11 17.63
C ILE A 192 -2.46 10.49 18.96
N ALA A 193 -1.17 10.55 19.28
CA ALA A 193 -0.61 9.91 20.47
C ALA A 193 -1.04 10.56 21.80
N LYS A 194 -1.48 11.82 21.77
CA LYS A 194 -1.87 12.57 22.97
C LYS A 194 -2.98 13.57 22.66
N ALA A 195 -4.03 13.62 23.46
CA ALA A 195 -5.06 14.64 23.34
C ALA A 195 -4.49 16.06 23.49
N GLY A 196 -5.05 17.02 22.75
CA GLY A 196 -4.58 18.40 22.75
C GLY A 196 -5.25 19.29 21.71
N VAL A 197 -4.88 20.56 21.68
CA VAL A 197 -5.29 21.50 20.64
C VAL A 197 -4.19 21.56 19.59
N TYR A 198 -4.54 21.22 18.35
CA TYR A 198 -3.58 21.13 17.26
C TYR A 198 -3.92 22.11 16.16
N THR A 199 -2.91 22.82 15.66
CA THR A 199 -3.00 23.52 14.37
C THR A 199 -2.81 22.51 13.25
N ILE A 200 -3.78 22.45 12.33
CA ILE A 200 -3.73 21.56 11.17
C ILE A 200 -3.58 22.38 9.90
N THR A 201 -2.59 22.04 9.09
CA THR A 201 -2.42 22.57 7.73
C THR A 201 -2.52 21.40 6.75
N GLY A 202 -3.27 21.54 5.66
CA GLY A 202 -3.37 20.51 4.63
C GLY A 202 -2.72 20.97 3.33
N ASN A 203 -1.96 20.08 2.68
CA ASN A 203 -1.49 20.28 1.31
C ASN A 203 -2.39 19.47 0.38
N PHE A 204 -3.07 20.16 -0.53
CA PHE A 204 -4.05 19.54 -1.42
C PHE A 204 -3.68 19.74 -2.87
N THR A 205 -3.96 18.73 -3.68
CA THR A 205 -3.66 18.76 -5.12
C THR A 205 -4.70 19.56 -5.88
N LYS A 206 -4.23 20.22 -6.94
CA LYS A 206 -5.03 20.99 -7.88
C LYS A 206 -4.71 20.55 -9.31
N ALA A 207 -5.75 20.31 -10.10
CA ALA A 207 -5.62 19.99 -11.51
C ALA A 207 -6.91 20.36 -12.29
N ILE A 208 -6.92 20.08 -13.59
CA ILE A 208 -8.00 20.50 -14.51
C ILE A 208 -9.36 19.82 -14.23
N ASP A 209 -9.37 18.74 -13.48
CA ASP A 209 -10.50 17.86 -13.20
C ASP A 209 -10.88 17.81 -11.70
N TYR A 210 -10.26 18.67 -10.89
CA TYR A 210 -10.45 18.72 -9.44
C TYR A 210 -11.62 19.62 -9.04
N GLY A 211 -12.38 19.15 -8.05
CA GLY A 211 -13.55 19.82 -7.49
C GLY A 211 -13.19 20.88 -6.45
N ASN A 212 -14.22 21.61 -6.02
CA ASN A 212 -14.17 22.45 -4.83
C ASN A 212 -14.71 21.66 -3.64
N PHE A 213 -14.12 21.79 -2.47
CA PHE A 213 -14.54 21.03 -1.29
C PHE A 213 -14.35 21.79 0.01
N LYS A 214 -15.07 21.33 1.03
CA LYS A 214 -14.91 21.76 2.43
C LYS A 214 -14.42 20.57 3.27
N LEU A 215 -13.85 20.88 4.42
CA LEU A 215 -13.27 19.89 5.32
C LEU A 215 -13.89 20.00 6.71
N MET A 216 -13.94 18.88 7.43
CA MET A 216 -14.23 18.84 8.85
C MET A 216 -13.22 17.94 9.57
N ILE A 217 -12.86 18.33 10.78
CA ILE A 217 -12.03 17.54 11.70
C ILE A 217 -12.88 17.24 12.92
N ASN A 218 -13.11 15.96 13.24
CA ASN A 218 -13.99 15.55 14.35
C ASN A 218 -15.34 16.30 14.33
N ASP A 219 -15.99 16.31 13.17
CA ASP A 219 -17.26 17.00 12.90
C ASP A 219 -17.23 18.55 13.08
N GLN A 220 -16.07 19.14 13.37
CA GLN A 220 -15.87 20.60 13.40
C GLN A 220 -15.43 21.10 12.01
N PRO A 221 -16.14 22.07 11.40
CA PRO A 221 -15.80 22.57 10.08
C PRO A 221 -14.51 23.39 10.09
N ALA A 222 -13.63 23.15 9.13
CA ALA A 222 -12.54 24.06 8.82
C ALA A 222 -13.12 25.35 8.18
N PRO A 223 -12.60 26.55 8.49
CA PRO A 223 -13.09 27.81 7.96
C PRO A 223 -12.60 28.06 6.52
N ILE A 224 -12.28 27.00 5.77
CA ILE A 224 -11.74 27.07 4.42
C ILE A 224 -12.64 26.34 3.45
N HIS A 225 -12.77 26.94 2.26
CA HIS A 225 -13.41 26.34 1.11
C HIS A 225 -12.38 26.24 -0.01
N PHE A 226 -11.86 25.03 -0.20
CA PHE A 226 -10.80 24.78 -1.16
C PHE A 226 -11.33 24.78 -2.59
N LYS A 227 -10.59 25.42 -3.51
CA LYS A 227 -10.89 25.46 -4.94
C LYS A 227 -9.84 24.65 -5.69
N GLY A 228 -10.17 23.40 -6.04
CA GLY A 228 -9.20 22.44 -6.58
C GLY A 228 -8.83 22.62 -8.05
N TYR A 229 -9.59 23.40 -8.83
CA TYR A 229 -9.28 23.58 -10.25
C TYR A 229 -7.95 24.33 -10.47
N HIS A 230 -7.12 23.80 -11.37
CA HIS A 230 -5.92 24.45 -11.89
C HIS A 230 -5.68 24.05 -13.35
N SER A 231 -5.26 25.00 -14.20
CA SER A 231 -4.99 24.75 -15.62
C SER A 231 -3.72 25.46 -16.12
N GLY A 232 -2.74 25.64 -15.23
CA GLY A 232 -1.49 26.33 -15.56
C GLY A 232 -0.61 25.56 -16.55
N LYS A 233 0.14 26.31 -17.37
CA LYS A 233 1.34 25.82 -18.07
C LYS A 233 2.58 26.42 -17.40
N PRO A 234 3.71 25.70 -17.32
CA PRO A 234 3.95 24.37 -17.88
C PRO A 234 3.41 23.21 -17.01
N VAL A 235 3.01 23.48 -15.75
CA VAL A 235 2.63 22.44 -14.79
C VAL A 235 1.11 22.34 -14.64
N SER A 236 0.53 21.24 -15.13
CA SER A 236 -0.91 20.96 -15.08
C SER A 236 -1.42 20.49 -13.72
N VAL A 237 -0.53 20.06 -12.83
CA VAL A 237 -0.82 19.56 -11.48
C VAL A 237 0.05 20.32 -10.47
N THR A 238 -0.55 20.93 -9.46
CA THR A 238 0.18 21.62 -8.38
C THR A 238 -0.44 21.27 -7.04
N THR A 239 0.23 21.62 -5.95
CA THR A 239 -0.36 21.60 -4.61
C THR A 239 -0.60 23.00 -4.08
N GLU A 240 -1.51 23.12 -3.11
CA GLU A 240 -1.73 24.34 -2.33
C GLU A 240 -1.84 23.99 -0.85
N LEU A 241 -0.97 24.62 -0.06
CA LEU A 241 -0.92 24.46 1.38
C LEU A 241 -1.88 25.47 2.04
N VAL A 242 -2.84 24.96 2.82
CA VAL A 242 -3.88 25.78 3.46
C VAL A 242 -3.97 25.48 4.95
N ASN A 243 -4.06 26.53 5.77
CA ASN A 243 -4.30 26.40 7.20
C ASN A 243 -5.77 26.05 7.44
N LEU A 244 -6.03 24.88 8.02
CA LEU A 244 -7.37 24.41 8.35
C LEU A 244 -7.89 24.98 9.67
N GLY A 245 -7.01 25.57 10.48
CA GLY A 245 -7.32 26.10 11.81
C GLY A 245 -6.84 25.20 12.95
N GLN A 246 -7.32 25.52 14.14
CA GLN A 246 -7.04 24.79 15.37
C GLN A 246 -8.21 23.87 15.73
N PHE A 247 -7.89 22.64 16.10
CA PHE A 247 -8.88 21.62 16.45
C PHE A 247 -8.49 20.92 17.74
N GLN A 248 -9.49 20.62 18.58
CA GLN A 248 -9.32 19.72 19.70
C GLN A 248 -9.28 18.28 19.17
N LEU A 249 -8.12 17.63 19.32
CA LEU A 249 -7.92 16.23 18.97
C LEU A 249 -7.94 15.37 20.24
N GLN A 250 -8.46 14.16 20.11
CA GLN A 250 -8.45 13.15 21.15
C GLN A 250 -7.24 12.22 20.98
N GLU A 251 -6.82 11.59 22.07
CA GLU A 251 -5.86 10.49 21.99
C GLU A 251 -6.49 9.31 21.23
N GLY A 252 -5.71 8.67 20.35
CA GLY A 252 -6.19 7.65 19.44
C GLY A 252 -6.86 8.26 18.20
N ILE A 253 -7.97 7.66 17.77
CA ILE A 253 -8.60 7.92 16.47
C ILE A 253 -9.27 9.29 16.42
N ASN A 254 -9.01 10.03 15.35
CA ASN A 254 -9.63 11.28 14.95
C ASN A 254 -10.07 11.16 13.48
N THR A 255 -10.95 12.05 13.03
CA THR A 255 -11.57 11.97 11.70
C THR A 255 -11.30 13.21 10.86
N LEU A 256 -11.04 12.98 9.58
CA LEU A 256 -11.05 13.97 8.51
C LEU A 256 -12.23 13.65 7.58
N GLN A 257 -13.12 14.60 7.36
CA GLN A 257 -14.16 14.47 6.35
C GLN A 257 -13.99 15.51 5.25
N VAL A 258 -13.97 15.04 4.01
CA VAL A 258 -14.01 15.88 2.80
C VAL A 258 -15.43 15.86 2.26
N THR A 259 -15.99 17.02 1.93
CA THR A 259 -17.26 17.12 1.20
C THR A 259 -17.08 17.95 -0.06
N ILE A 260 -17.34 17.35 -1.21
CA ILE A 260 -17.33 18.06 -2.50
C ILE A 260 -18.53 19.00 -2.52
N THR A 261 -18.28 20.24 -2.91
CA THR A 261 -19.26 21.34 -2.94
C THR A 261 -19.59 21.78 -4.37
N GLY A 262 -18.84 21.31 -5.35
CA GLY A 262 -19.01 21.64 -6.76
C GLY A 262 -17.68 21.63 -7.49
N LYS A 263 -17.58 22.37 -8.59
CA LYS A 263 -16.36 22.56 -9.37
C LYS A 263 -16.35 23.95 -10.00
N GLN A 264 -15.19 24.41 -10.47
CA GLN A 264 -15.17 25.58 -11.34
C GLN A 264 -15.86 25.29 -12.70
N PRO A 265 -16.46 26.28 -13.36
CA PRO A 265 -17.10 26.08 -14.67
C PRO A 265 -16.16 25.44 -15.70
N ALA A 266 -14.89 25.88 -15.73
CA ALA A 266 -13.85 25.38 -16.63
C ALA A 266 -13.29 23.99 -16.27
N ALA A 267 -13.56 23.48 -15.06
CA ALA A 267 -13.06 22.17 -14.65
C ALA A 267 -13.75 21.03 -15.42
N LYS A 268 -12.98 20.00 -15.80
CA LYS A 268 -13.54 18.74 -16.27
C LYS A 268 -14.41 18.14 -15.17
N PRO A 269 -15.57 17.55 -15.49
CA PRO A 269 -16.58 17.17 -14.51
C PRO A 269 -16.29 15.83 -13.79
N ARG A 270 -15.04 15.62 -13.32
CA ARG A 270 -14.67 14.43 -12.52
C ARG A 270 -14.70 14.67 -11.00
N PHE A 271 -14.77 15.94 -10.58
CA PHE A 271 -14.89 16.33 -9.17
C PHE A 271 -13.84 15.69 -8.26
N MET A 272 -12.60 15.57 -8.74
CA MET A 272 -11.55 14.89 -7.98
C MET A 272 -11.12 15.66 -6.75
N VAL A 273 -10.59 14.92 -5.77
CA VAL A 273 -9.90 15.47 -4.61
C VAL A 273 -8.57 14.73 -4.44
N GLY A 274 -7.53 15.46 -4.10
CA GLY A 274 -6.21 14.90 -3.82
C GLY A 274 -5.66 15.49 -2.53
N ILE A 275 -5.25 14.61 -1.61
CA ILE A 275 -4.63 14.98 -0.34
C ILE A 275 -3.18 14.49 -0.39
N ASP A 276 -2.24 15.41 -0.43
CA ASP A 276 -0.81 15.11 -0.41
C ASP A 276 -0.37 14.80 1.03
N TYR A 277 -0.55 15.75 1.96
CA TYR A 277 -0.30 15.50 3.39
C TYR A 277 -1.08 16.46 4.28
N LEU A 278 -1.18 16.10 5.57
CA LEU A 278 -1.55 16.98 6.66
C LEU A 278 -0.33 17.26 7.53
N LYS A 279 -0.18 18.50 7.99
CA LYS A 279 0.78 18.87 9.03
C LYS A 279 0.01 19.23 10.29
N ILE A 280 0.18 18.41 11.33
CA ILE A 280 -0.58 18.44 12.58
C ILE A 280 0.41 18.78 13.69
N ARG A 281 0.35 20.02 14.21
CA ARG A 281 1.27 20.53 15.23
C ARG A 281 0.53 20.85 16.51
N ASN A 282 1.11 20.39 17.62
CA ASN A 282 0.70 20.82 18.95
C ASN A 282 1.47 22.12 19.23
N ASP A 283 0.76 23.24 19.31
CA ASP A 283 1.36 24.54 19.64
C ASP A 283 1.59 24.69 21.15
#